data_AF-A0A661BQA0-F1
#
_entry.id   AF-A0A661BQA0-F1
#
_cell.length_a   1.000
_cell.length_b   1.000
_cell.length_c   1.000
_cell.angle_alpha   90.00
_cell.angle_beta   90.00
_cell.angle_gamma   90.00
#
_symmetry.space_group_name_H-M   'P 1'
#
loop_
_entity.id
_entity.type
_entity.pdbx_description
1 polymer ?
#
loop_
_entity_poly.entity_id
_entity_poly.type
_entity_poly.pdbx_seq_one_letter_code
_entity_poly.pdbx_strand_id
1 'polypeptide(L)'
;MKQFIKLYIITAVMAFSLTACAAPSSPPVPSEKKTNSDLFEGYSMSHSHSGANYEHWSFDDSIDIKELRKQKGKIYSNPDEIRAVLAGGVKTDMENGKSLWKEGLMFDGIEPMPHMVSAANWYPRTEDVLPNEMRITFMGTSPMIRPAQMNTSIYVELGNGSNFIFDIGEGSVANYVAAGVALNEMDTIFITHLHVDHFGSLPYIYEFGGWNGRWEKPLTVYGPSGASPEYGTKAMVEGMLNMLAWHTDAFDVFPAGNAIDVVEFDFKDDGGIIYDKDNIKIIHWRRSHAKDGASGYRLDWKISDTESLCFVWTGDGRPTELDIKYAKGCDIFVTELQTETFGVSSIVQGVPPFLARYTVDTHHTPAYASGYLASKIKPRLFMTTHMAYDPYLNEETVAEVRVHWKGPFHFGAPDGIVVNVTPDKIWVREGILPDHPNSRAPQFDMRDGSDFRVPMPKKQRVDIQQKEIRDLELDPKLYYPKGYHPVLMQEWPVDRDIVIPAAQVPEAMKKGMNTKQEYMDKARKAHGLPSKSVTRSSDDDK
;
A
#
# COMPACT_ATOMS: atom_id res chain seq x y z
N MET A 1 56.87 4.00 -33.60
CA MET A 1 55.40 3.91 -33.54
C MET A 1 54.97 4.52 -32.22
N LYS A 2 54.57 5.80 -32.20
CA LYS A 2 53.18 6.32 -32.19
C LYS A 2 52.39 5.82 -30.97
N GLN A 3 52.30 6.63 -29.90
CA GLN A 3 51.17 7.53 -29.51
C GLN A 3 50.07 6.78 -28.72
N PHE A 4 49.92 6.99 -27.41
CA PHE A 4 49.16 8.04 -26.68
C PHE A 4 47.63 7.85 -26.66
N ILE A 5 47.07 7.45 -25.51
CA ILE A 5 45.78 7.89 -24.90
C ILE A 5 45.94 7.69 -23.37
N LYS A 6 46.23 8.72 -22.54
CA LYS A 6 45.34 9.69 -21.87
C LYS A 6 44.24 9.06 -20.99
N LEU A 7 44.54 8.89 -19.69
CA LEU A 7 43.55 8.88 -18.61
C LEU A 7 43.74 10.16 -17.79
N TYR A 8 42.78 11.09 -17.90
CA TYR A 8 42.74 12.29 -17.05
C TYR A 8 42.10 11.92 -15.71
N ILE A 9 42.90 11.92 -14.64
CA ILE A 9 42.41 12.05 -13.28
C ILE A 9 42.28 13.54 -13.02
N ILE A 10 41.05 14.06 -13.09
CA ILE A 10 40.73 15.40 -12.58
C ILE A 10 40.44 15.23 -11.11
N THR A 11 41.40 15.64 -10.29
CA THR A 11 41.23 15.88 -8.86
C THR A 11 40.44 17.18 -8.71
N ALA A 12 39.13 17.09 -8.58
CA ALA A 12 38.29 18.20 -8.15
C ALA A 12 38.11 18.11 -6.63
N VAL A 13 38.85 18.97 -5.93
CA VAL A 13 38.62 19.31 -4.52
C VAL A 13 37.25 19.99 -4.43
N MET A 14 36.23 19.29 -3.91
CA MET A 14 35.03 19.95 -3.39
C MET A 14 35.19 20.13 -1.90
N ALA A 15 35.39 21.39 -1.51
CA ALA A 15 35.24 21.86 -0.15
C ALA A 15 33.78 21.74 0.28
N PHE A 16 33.50 20.87 1.25
CA PHE A 16 32.24 20.93 1.99
C PHE A 16 32.33 22.08 3.00
N SER A 17 31.74 23.23 2.64
CA SER A 17 31.39 24.25 3.61
C SER A 17 30.24 23.74 4.48
N LEU A 18 30.56 23.43 5.74
CA LEU A 18 29.58 23.33 6.82
C LEU A 18 28.88 24.68 7.00
N THR A 19 27.64 24.79 6.55
CA THR A 19 26.72 25.81 7.05
C THR A 19 25.78 25.12 8.03
N ALA A 20 25.99 25.40 9.31
CA ALA A 20 25.08 25.05 10.38
C ALA A 20 23.76 25.80 10.17
N CYS A 21 22.69 25.09 9.84
CA CYS A 21 21.33 25.62 9.96
C CYS A 21 20.85 25.33 11.39
N ALA A 22 20.73 26.41 12.17
CA ALA A 22 20.10 26.40 13.48
C ALA A 22 18.68 25.84 13.41
N ALA A 23 18.30 25.08 14.43
CA ALA A 23 16.92 24.64 14.63
C ALA A 23 15.98 25.84 14.72
N PRO A 24 14.81 25.83 14.06
CA PRO A 24 13.82 26.85 14.29
C PRO A 24 13.17 26.62 15.66
N SER A 25 13.13 27.68 16.47
CA SER A 25 12.33 27.77 17.69
C SER A 25 10.87 27.38 17.41
N SER A 26 10.29 26.58 18.31
CA SER A 26 8.89 26.19 18.29
C SER A 26 7.96 27.40 18.13
N PRO A 27 6.96 27.38 17.23
CA PRO A 27 5.97 28.44 17.19
C PRO A 27 5.00 28.32 18.38
N PRO A 28 4.41 29.43 18.85
CA PRO A 28 3.37 29.37 19.87
C PRO A 28 2.11 28.69 19.32
N VAL A 29 1.45 27.91 20.16
CA VAL A 29 0.14 27.31 19.89
C VAL A 29 -0.89 28.44 19.68
N PRO A 30 -1.58 28.52 18.53
CA PRO A 30 -2.68 29.47 18.37
C PRO A 30 -3.93 28.86 19.00
N SER A 31 -4.35 29.41 20.14
CA SER A 31 -5.75 29.35 20.56
C SER A 31 -6.55 30.25 19.62
N GLU A 32 -7.23 29.66 18.64
CA GLU A 32 -8.51 30.11 18.03
C GLU A 32 -8.66 29.54 16.60
N LYS A 33 -9.85 29.02 16.30
CA LYS A 33 -10.23 28.51 14.97
C LYS A 33 -10.24 29.68 13.96
N LYS A 34 -9.24 29.76 13.09
CA LYS A 34 -9.25 30.68 11.94
C LYS A 34 -9.94 30.05 10.73
N THR A 35 -10.76 30.82 10.04
CA THR A 35 -11.43 30.44 8.79
C THR A 35 -10.47 30.52 7.60
N ASN A 36 -10.77 29.79 6.50
CA ASN A 36 -9.95 29.69 5.28
C ASN A 36 -9.60 31.03 4.57
N SER A 37 -10.11 32.17 5.05
CA SER A 37 -9.81 33.51 4.54
C SER A 37 -8.40 34.01 4.88
N ASP A 38 -7.77 33.47 5.93
CA ASP A 38 -6.59 34.10 6.53
C ASP A 38 -5.24 33.53 6.02
N LEU A 39 -5.26 32.53 5.13
CA LEU A 39 -4.03 31.85 4.65
C LEU A 39 -3.28 32.61 3.54
N PHE A 40 -3.83 33.70 3.01
CA PHE A 40 -3.27 34.40 1.85
C PHE A 40 -2.82 35.85 2.12
N GLU A 41 -2.96 36.38 3.34
CA GLU A 41 -2.63 37.80 3.61
C GLU A 41 -1.13 38.12 3.69
N GLY A 42 -0.23 37.16 3.45
CA GLY A 42 1.23 37.37 3.54
C GLY A 42 2.06 37.00 2.31
N TYR A 43 1.47 36.40 1.27
CA TYR A 43 2.20 36.00 0.07
C TYR A 43 2.33 37.17 -0.91
N SER A 44 3.33 38.02 -0.68
CA SER A 44 3.88 38.87 -1.74
C SER A 44 4.67 37.98 -2.70
N MET A 45 4.10 37.62 -3.85
CA MET A 45 4.86 36.99 -4.93
C MET A 45 5.77 38.03 -5.58
N SER A 46 6.98 38.18 -5.07
CA SER A 46 8.02 38.98 -5.73
C SER A 46 9.13 38.10 -6.30
N HIS A 47 8.81 37.05 -7.06
CA HIS A 47 9.79 36.38 -7.93
C HIS A 47 9.11 35.77 -9.16
N SER A 48 9.09 36.51 -10.27
CA SER A 48 8.90 35.92 -11.60
C SER A 48 10.26 35.78 -12.27
N HIS A 49 10.68 34.54 -12.50
CA HIS A 49 11.60 34.24 -13.59
C HIS A 49 10.85 34.48 -14.90
N SER A 50 10.98 35.67 -15.50
CA SER A 50 10.49 35.96 -16.84
C SER A 50 11.65 36.39 -17.73
N GLY A 51 12.05 35.50 -18.64
CA GLY A 51 12.94 35.85 -19.74
C GLY A 51 12.27 36.85 -20.70
N ALA A 52 13.07 37.64 -21.41
CA ALA A 52 12.67 38.83 -22.16
C ALA A 52 11.62 38.66 -23.30
N ASN A 53 11.11 37.43 -23.52
CA ASN A 53 10.22 37.11 -24.64
C ASN A 53 8.88 36.46 -24.23
N TYR A 54 8.50 36.52 -22.95
CA TYR A 54 7.13 36.14 -22.57
C TYR A 54 6.20 37.34 -22.76
N GLU A 55 5.20 37.20 -23.64
CA GLU A 55 4.06 38.12 -23.67
C GLU A 55 3.38 38.08 -22.29
N HIS A 56 3.50 39.17 -21.54
CA HIS A 56 2.65 39.41 -20.38
C HIS A 56 1.23 39.61 -20.90
N TRP A 57 0.39 38.59 -20.74
CA TRP A 57 -1.05 38.80 -20.79
C TRP A 57 -1.41 39.69 -19.61
N SER A 58 -1.67 40.98 -19.89
CA SER A 58 -2.37 41.82 -18.93
C SER A 58 -3.78 41.28 -18.84
N PHE A 59 -4.06 40.50 -17.80
CA PHE A 59 -5.45 40.36 -17.38
C PHE A 59 -5.97 41.78 -17.15
N ASP A 60 -7.14 42.06 -17.67
CA ASP A 60 -7.75 43.38 -17.57
C ASP A 60 -8.03 43.69 -16.08
N ASP A 61 -7.08 44.36 -15.43
CA ASP A 61 -7.22 44.88 -14.07
C ASP A 61 -8.30 45.99 -13.98
N SER A 62 -9.02 46.30 -15.07
CA SER A 62 -10.12 47.28 -15.06
C SER A 62 -11.41 46.79 -14.40
N ILE A 63 -11.50 45.51 -14.00
CA ILE A 63 -12.64 45.01 -13.24
C ILE A 63 -12.53 45.46 -11.78
N ASP A 64 -13.00 46.68 -11.50
CA ASP A 64 -13.17 47.17 -10.12
C ASP A 64 -14.34 46.44 -9.45
N ILE A 65 -14.03 45.42 -8.64
CA ILE A 65 -15.01 44.65 -7.86
C ILE A 65 -15.84 45.56 -6.93
N LYS A 66 -15.30 46.68 -6.46
CA LYS A 66 -16.06 47.65 -5.64
C LYS A 66 -17.04 48.44 -6.48
N GLU A 67 -16.70 48.75 -7.73
CA GLU A 67 -17.59 49.50 -8.63
C GLU A 67 -18.68 48.62 -9.25
N LEU A 68 -18.36 47.35 -9.54
CA LEU A 68 -19.37 46.32 -9.77
C LEU A 68 -20.35 46.27 -8.59
N ARG A 69 -19.85 46.17 -7.34
CA ARG A 69 -20.68 46.12 -6.12
C ARG A 69 -21.60 47.32 -5.90
N LYS A 70 -21.27 48.50 -6.46
CA LYS A 70 -22.11 49.72 -6.38
C LYS A 70 -23.22 49.77 -7.43
N GLN A 71 -23.10 49.02 -8.52
CA GLN A 71 -24.20 48.83 -9.46
C GLN A 71 -25.22 47.92 -8.78
N LYS A 72 -26.36 48.48 -8.34
CA LYS A 72 -27.49 47.73 -7.75
C LYS A 72 -28.17 46.74 -8.73
N GLY A 73 -27.47 46.30 -9.79
CA GLY A 73 -27.89 45.33 -10.80
C GLY A 73 -26.83 44.24 -10.99
N LYS A 74 -27.21 43.00 -10.68
CA LYS A 74 -26.62 41.72 -11.12
C LYS A 74 -25.08 41.62 -11.18
N ILE A 75 -24.36 41.91 -10.10
CA ILE A 75 -22.97 41.43 -9.96
C ILE A 75 -22.94 39.92 -9.79
N TYR A 76 -23.92 39.42 -9.03
CA TYR A 76 -24.17 38.01 -8.86
C TYR A 76 -25.28 37.64 -9.84
N SER A 77 -25.03 36.60 -10.63
CA SER A 77 -26.07 35.83 -11.29
C SER A 77 -27.20 35.59 -10.28
N ASN A 78 -28.45 35.80 -10.68
CA ASN A 78 -29.58 35.46 -9.81
C ASN A 78 -29.61 33.94 -9.56
N PRO A 79 -30.35 33.43 -8.56
CA PRO A 79 -30.36 31.99 -8.24
C PRO A 79 -30.66 31.08 -9.44
N ASP A 80 -31.52 31.51 -10.37
CA ASP A 80 -31.82 30.76 -11.58
C ASP A 80 -30.66 30.80 -12.58
N GLU A 81 -29.96 31.94 -12.72
CA GLU A 81 -28.74 32.06 -13.53
C GLU A 81 -27.57 31.27 -12.90
N ILE A 82 -27.41 31.29 -11.58
CA ILE A 82 -26.42 30.47 -10.86
C ILE A 82 -26.72 28.98 -11.09
N ARG A 83 -27.97 28.57 -10.91
CA ARG A 83 -28.40 27.19 -11.15
C ARG A 83 -28.23 26.80 -12.61
N ALA A 84 -28.58 27.69 -13.55
CA ALA A 84 -28.40 27.44 -14.98
C ALA A 84 -26.92 27.43 -15.41
N VAL A 85 -26.02 28.09 -14.68
CA VAL A 85 -24.57 28.03 -14.94
C VAL A 85 -23.94 26.79 -14.30
N LEU A 86 -24.30 26.47 -13.05
CA LEU A 86 -23.74 25.34 -12.31
C LEU A 86 -24.32 23.98 -12.76
N ALA A 87 -25.55 23.97 -13.25
CA ALA A 87 -26.24 22.77 -13.76
C ALA A 87 -26.59 22.91 -15.26
N GLY A 88 -26.03 23.90 -15.97
CA GLY A 88 -26.25 24.09 -17.39
C GLY A 88 -25.48 23.09 -18.23
N GLY A 89 -26.18 22.32 -19.07
CA GLY A 89 -25.55 21.37 -20.00
C GLY A 89 -25.09 20.06 -19.35
N VAL A 90 -25.13 19.97 -18.02
CA VAL A 90 -24.90 18.77 -17.22
C VAL A 90 -26.13 18.46 -16.38
N LYS A 91 -26.40 17.18 -16.13
CA LYS A 91 -27.75 16.73 -15.76
C LYS A 91 -27.92 16.25 -14.33
N THR A 92 -26.92 16.53 -13.51
CA THR A 92 -26.94 16.36 -12.07
C THR A 92 -27.34 17.69 -11.47
N ASP A 93 -28.45 17.71 -10.72
CA ASP A 93 -28.73 18.83 -9.85
C ASP A 93 -27.63 18.86 -8.77
N MET A 94 -26.66 19.75 -8.93
CA MET A 94 -25.51 19.90 -8.03
C MET A 94 -25.91 20.33 -6.61
N GLU A 95 -27.18 20.72 -6.40
CA GLU A 95 -27.72 21.24 -5.15
C GLU A 95 -28.47 20.15 -4.34
N ASN A 96 -29.13 19.20 -5.02
CA ASN A 96 -29.86 18.11 -4.36
C ASN A 96 -29.47 16.69 -4.80
N GLY A 97 -28.48 16.55 -5.68
CA GLY A 97 -27.92 15.27 -6.13
C GLY A 97 -28.86 14.43 -6.99
N LYS A 98 -30.02 14.96 -7.40
CA LYS A 98 -31.02 14.18 -8.13
C LYS A 98 -30.65 14.11 -9.61
N SER A 99 -30.30 12.90 -10.07
CA SER A 99 -30.01 12.64 -11.49
C SER A 99 -31.28 12.77 -12.33
N LEU A 100 -31.24 13.56 -13.39
CA LEU A 100 -32.36 13.64 -14.33
C LEU A 100 -32.20 12.60 -15.49
N TRP A 101 -30.99 12.17 -15.93
CA TRP A 101 -30.55 11.13 -16.93
C TRP A 101 -29.07 10.82 -16.67
N LYS A 102 -28.60 9.63 -17.08
CA LYS A 102 -27.21 9.14 -16.97
C LYS A 102 -26.26 9.84 -17.95
N GLU A 103 -25.20 10.50 -17.48
CA GLU A 103 -24.16 11.08 -18.33
C GLU A 103 -23.15 10.00 -18.76
N GLY A 104 -23.04 9.77 -20.08
CA GLY A 104 -22.18 8.73 -20.65
C GLY A 104 -22.57 7.31 -20.25
N LEU A 105 -21.60 6.39 -20.30
CA LEU A 105 -21.76 5.00 -19.88
C LEU A 105 -21.33 4.77 -18.41
N MET A 106 -21.07 5.83 -17.64
CA MET A 106 -20.60 5.73 -16.24
C MET A 106 -21.57 4.92 -15.42
N PHE A 107 -21.11 3.90 -14.71
CA PHE A 107 -21.99 2.95 -14.05
C PHE A 107 -22.49 3.50 -12.71
N ASP A 108 -23.74 3.15 -12.37
CA ASP A 108 -24.36 3.56 -11.11
C ASP A 108 -23.52 3.04 -9.94
N GLY A 109 -23.27 3.91 -8.96
CA GLY A 109 -22.39 3.61 -7.81
C GLY A 109 -20.89 3.75 -8.10
N ILE A 110 -20.46 4.12 -9.31
CA ILE A 110 -19.05 4.45 -9.59
C ILE A 110 -18.86 5.97 -9.53
N GLU A 111 -18.64 6.51 -8.33
CA GLU A 111 -18.52 7.95 -8.10
C GLU A 111 -17.73 8.28 -6.82
N PRO A 112 -17.10 9.47 -6.72
CA PRO A 112 -16.33 9.86 -5.55
C PRO A 112 -17.19 10.03 -4.30
N MET A 113 -16.56 9.84 -3.15
CA MET A 113 -17.23 9.92 -1.84
C MET A 113 -16.92 11.25 -1.13
N PRO A 114 -17.89 11.87 -0.42
CA PRO A 114 -17.72 13.21 0.15
C PRO A 114 -16.59 13.36 1.18
N HIS A 115 -16.17 12.27 1.81
CA HIS A 115 -15.13 12.29 2.84
C HIS A 115 -13.70 12.31 2.25
N MET A 116 -13.55 12.06 0.95
CA MET A 116 -12.25 12.04 0.29
C MET A 116 -11.63 13.43 0.31
N VAL A 117 -10.33 13.50 0.63
CA VAL A 117 -9.54 14.75 0.54
C VAL A 117 -9.41 15.17 -0.92
N SER A 118 -9.24 14.20 -1.82
CA SER A 118 -9.26 14.42 -3.26
C SER A 118 -10.00 13.28 -3.97
N ALA A 119 -10.92 13.65 -4.85
CA ALA A 119 -11.59 12.72 -5.74
C ALA A 119 -10.64 12.19 -6.84
N ALA A 120 -9.56 12.91 -7.17
CA ALA A 120 -8.64 12.51 -8.24
C ALA A 120 -7.55 11.56 -7.72
N ASN A 121 -6.98 11.89 -6.57
CA ASN A 121 -5.79 11.23 -6.05
C ASN A 121 -5.98 10.82 -4.61
N TRP A 122 -5.35 9.71 -4.23
CA TRP A 122 -5.18 9.35 -2.83
C TRP A 122 -3.78 9.76 -2.37
N TYR A 123 -3.71 10.48 -1.25
CA TYR A 123 -2.44 10.81 -0.59
C TYR A 123 -2.30 9.96 0.66
N PRO A 124 -1.21 9.16 0.80
CA PRO A 124 -1.04 8.29 1.93
C PRO A 124 -1.21 8.99 3.28
N ARG A 125 -1.98 8.36 4.19
CA ARG A 125 -2.27 8.83 5.55
C ARG A 125 -3.00 10.18 5.67
N THR A 126 -3.64 10.65 4.61
CA THR A 126 -4.51 11.84 4.67
C THR A 126 -5.99 11.49 4.91
N GLU A 127 -6.35 10.21 4.78
CA GLU A 127 -7.71 9.70 4.87
C GLU A 127 -7.74 8.43 5.73
N ASP A 128 -8.55 8.44 6.79
CA ASP A 128 -8.95 7.22 7.52
C ASP A 128 -9.82 6.35 6.60
N VAL A 129 -9.77 5.02 6.78
CA VAL A 129 -10.82 4.13 6.23
C VAL A 129 -12.05 4.21 7.14
N LEU A 130 -13.21 4.54 6.60
CA LEU A 130 -14.43 4.71 7.37
C LEU A 130 -15.00 3.36 7.85
N PRO A 131 -15.84 3.33 8.92
CA PRO A 131 -16.38 2.07 9.46
C PRO A 131 -17.14 1.19 8.47
N ASN A 132 -17.74 1.75 7.41
CA ASN A 132 -18.45 1.01 6.38
C ASN A 132 -17.67 0.92 5.06
N GLU A 133 -16.35 1.07 5.11
CA GLU A 133 -15.50 1.18 3.94
C GLU A 133 -14.41 0.10 3.90
N MET A 134 -14.12 -0.38 2.70
CA MET A 134 -12.95 -1.20 2.38
C MET A 134 -12.07 -0.40 1.40
N ARG A 135 -10.77 -0.32 1.69
CA ARG A 135 -9.76 0.30 0.81
C ARG A 135 -8.79 -0.75 0.31
N ILE A 136 -8.64 -0.86 -1.01
CA ILE A 136 -7.74 -1.81 -1.67
C ILE A 136 -6.65 -1.01 -2.37
N THR A 137 -5.38 -1.33 -2.12
CA THR A 137 -4.23 -0.68 -2.74
C THR A 137 -3.34 -1.71 -3.42
N PHE A 138 -3.04 -1.50 -4.70
CA PHE A 138 -2.17 -2.37 -5.47
C PHE A 138 -0.70 -1.97 -5.22
N MET A 139 0.00 -2.73 -4.38
CA MET A 139 1.38 -2.44 -3.96
C MET A 139 2.43 -3.09 -4.87
N GLY A 140 2.00 -3.93 -5.80
CA GLY A 140 2.80 -4.51 -6.86
C GLY A 140 1.87 -5.18 -7.86
N THR A 141 2.20 -5.11 -9.16
CA THR A 141 1.22 -5.32 -10.23
C THR A 141 1.75 -6.09 -11.44
N SER A 142 2.98 -6.62 -11.38
CA SER A 142 3.64 -7.27 -12.52
C SER A 142 4.54 -8.42 -12.07
N PRO A 143 4.65 -9.54 -12.81
CA PRO A 143 5.64 -10.60 -12.53
C PRO A 143 7.10 -10.16 -12.81
N MET A 144 7.26 -9.06 -13.55
CA MET A 144 8.56 -8.49 -13.88
C MET A 144 8.69 -7.13 -13.21
N ILE A 145 9.71 -6.98 -12.37
CA ILE A 145 10.00 -5.70 -11.72
C ILE A 145 10.45 -4.68 -12.77
N ARG A 146 9.77 -3.53 -12.79
CA ARG A 146 10.14 -2.35 -13.55
C ARG A 146 9.74 -1.10 -12.78
N PRO A 147 10.30 0.08 -13.09
CA PRO A 147 9.83 1.32 -12.48
C PRO A 147 8.30 1.42 -12.57
N ALA A 148 7.66 1.81 -11.46
CA ALA A 148 6.21 1.86 -11.28
C ALA A 148 5.45 0.51 -11.30
N GLN A 149 6.13 -0.64 -11.45
CA GLN A 149 5.52 -1.97 -11.30
C GLN A 149 6.45 -2.98 -10.62
N MET A 150 6.23 -3.18 -9.32
CA MET A 150 6.84 -4.19 -8.48
C MET A 150 6.09 -5.53 -8.61
N ASN A 151 6.66 -6.56 -8.01
CA ASN A 151 6.03 -7.88 -7.97
C ASN A 151 4.77 -7.90 -7.11
N THR A 152 3.84 -8.75 -7.50
CA THR A 152 2.43 -8.70 -7.10
C THR A 152 2.23 -8.67 -5.58
N SER A 153 1.47 -7.67 -5.14
CA SER A 153 1.02 -7.54 -3.76
C SER A 153 -0.17 -6.61 -3.68
N ILE A 154 -1.21 -7.01 -2.96
CA ILE A 154 -2.44 -6.24 -2.80
C ILE A 154 -2.71 -6.04 -1.30
N TYR A 155 -2.86 -4.79 -0.89
CA TYR A 155 -3.19 -4.41 0.47
C TYR A 155 -4.68 -4.11 0.60
N VAL A 156 -5.36 -4.76 1.54
CA VAL A 156 -6.79 -4.54 1.83
C VAL A 156 -6.95 -4.06 3.26
N GLU A 157 -7.50 -2.87 3.43
CA GLU A 157 -7.83 -2.27 4.71
C GLU A 157 -9.35 -2.24 4.90
N LEU A 158 -9.82 -2.64 6.07
CA LEU A 158 -11.24 -2.61 6.42
C LEU A 158 -11.53 -1.56 7.50
N GLY A 159 -12.72 -0.99 7.45
CA GLY A 159 -13.22 0.01 8.40
C GLY A 159 -13.32 -0.43 9.85
N ASN A 160 -13.24 -1.75 10.12
CA ASN A 160 -13.13 -2.28 11.49
C ASN A 160 -11.69 -2.31 12.03
N GLY A 161 -10.73 -1.83 11.23
CA GLY A 161 -9.32 -1.73 11.56
C GLY A 161 -8.45 -2.89 11.08
N SER A 162 -9.06 -4.03 10.70
CA SER A 162 -8.35 -5.18 10.17
C SER A 162 -7.72 -4.86 8.81
N ASN A 163 -6.57 -5.46 8.55
CA ASN A 163 -5.87 -5.34 7.29
C ASN A 163 -5.35 -6.71 6.82
N PHE A 164 -5.19 -6.85 5.51
CA PHE A 164 -4.81 -8.10 4.87
C PHE A 164 -3.86 -7.81 3.71
N ILE A 165 -2.82 -8.63 3.59
CA ILE A 165 -1.87 -8.59 2.48
C ILE A 165 -2.08 -9.86 1.66
N PHE A 166 -2.43 -9.72 0.38
CA PHE A 166 -2.52 -10.82 -0.56
C PHE A 166 -1.32 -10.74 -1.50
N ASP A 167 -0.46 -11.75 -1.41
CA ASP A 167 0.90 -11.80 -1.96
C ASP A 167 1.81 -10.67 -1.44
N ILE A 168 3.11 -10.92 -1.44
CA ILE A 168 4.15 -9.98 -0.99
C ILE A 168 5.38 -10.10 -1.89
N GLY A 169 5.18 -9.84 -3.18
CA GLY A 169 6.22 -9.93 -4.21
C GLY A 169 7.42 -9.02 -3.96
N GLU A 170 8.57 -9.40 -4.52
CA GLU A 170 9.81 -8.60 -4.46
C GLU A 170 9.61 -7.13 -4.88
N GLY A 171 10.14 -6.20 -4.08
CA GLY A 171 10.06 -4.75 -4.32
C GLY A 171 8.78 -4.08 -3.83
N SER A 172 7.67 -4.81 -3.65
CA SER A 172 6.39 -4.24 -3.21
C SER A 172 6.46 -3.53 -1.85
N VAL A 173 7.36 -3.96 -0.96
CA VAL A 173 7.57 -3.34 0.35
C VAL A 173 7.97 -1.87 0.26
N ALA A 174 8.66 -1.46 -0.82
CA ALA A 174 8.97 -0.06 -1.05
C ALA A 174 7.68 0.78 -1.18
N ASN A 175 6.64 0.24 -1.83
CA ASN A 175 5.34 0.89 -1.97
C ASN A 175 4.57 0.93 -0.65
N TYR A 176 4.66 -0.11 0.20
CA TYR A 176 4.13 -0.07 1.57
C TYR A 176 4.78 1.03 2.42
N VAL A 177 6.11 1.15 2.36
CA VAL A 177 6.85 2.20 3.06
C VAL A 177 6.46 3.58 2.53
N ALA A 178 6.31 3.73 1.21
CA ALA A 178 5.86 4.97 0.59
C ALA A 178 4.41 5.34 0.94
N ALA A 179 3.55 4.33 1.11
CA ALA A 179 2.19 4.47 1.62
C ALA A 179 2.15 4.76 3.14
N GLY A 180 3.30 4.77 3.81
CA GLY A 180 3.38 5.01 5.25
C GLY A 180 2.75 3.90 6.08
N VAL A 181 2.86 2.65 5.63
CA VAL A 181 2.57 1.47 6.46
C VAL A 181 3.84 1.12 7.23
N ALA A 182 3.76 1.00 8.56
CA ALA A 182 4.92 0.57 9.34
C ALA A 182 5.11 -0.95 9.18
N LEU A 183 6.35 -1.41 9.10
CA LEU A 183 6.63 -2.83 8.83
C LEU A 183 6.13 -3.76 9.94
N ASN A 184 5.98 -3.28 11.18
CA ASN A 184 5.43 -4.08 12.27
C ASN A 184 3.91 -4.19 12.25
N GLU A 185 3.22 -3.41 11.40
CA GLU A 185 1.79 -3.56 11.12
C GLU A 185 1.53 -4.66 10.07
N MET A 186 2.57 -5.14 9.38
CA MET A 186 2.50 -6.18 8.36
C MET A 186 2.68 -7.56 9.03
N ASP A 187 1.63 -8.03 9.70
CA ASP A 187 1.68 -9.25 10.53
C ASP A 187 0.86 -10.43 9.95
N THR A 188 0.05 -10.21 8.92
CA THR A 188 -0.82 -11.23 8.34
C THR A 188 -0.74 -11.21 6.81
N ILE A 189 -0.21 -12.27 6.21
CA ILE A 189 0.05 -12.37 4.76
C ILE A 189 -0.60 -13.65 4.19
N PHE A 190 -1.30 -13.53 3.07
CA PHE A 190 -1.92 -14.62 2.32
C PHE A 190 -1.18 -14.80 1.00
N ILE A 191 -0.53 -15.96 0.81
CA ILE A 191 0.24 -16.27 -0.40
C ILE A 191 -0.59 -17.14 -1.33
N THR A 192 -0.84 -16.70 -2.56
CA THR A 192 -1.63 -17.46 -3.55
C THR A 192 -0.89 -18.71 -4.02
N HIS A 193 0.41 -18.59 -4.28
CA HIS A 193 1.28 -19.68 -4.70
C HIS A 193 2.76 -19.30 -4.53
N LEU A 194 3.66 -20.26 -4.79
CA LEU A 194 5.07 -20.17 -4.44
C LEU A 194 5.99 -19.81 -5.62
N HIS A 195 5.53 -18.99 -6.57
CA HIS A 195 6.43 -18.26 -7.45
C HIS A 195 7.02 -17.04 -6.72
N VAL A 196 8.29 -16.74 -7.00
CA VAL A 196 9.06 -15.74 -6.24
C VAL A 196 8.45 -14.33 -6.33
N ASP A 197 7.78 -14.00 -7.43
CA ASP A 197 7.05 -12.75 -7.59
C ASP A 197 5.80 -12.63 -6.70
N HIS A 198 5.40 -13.66 -5.96
CA HIS A 198 4.27 -13.59 -5.02
C HIS A 198 4.68 -13.63 -3.55
N PHE A 199 5.92 -14.02 -3.23
CA PHE A 199 6.40 -14.08 -1.85
C PHE A 199 7.79 -13.48 -1.63
N GLY A 200 8.47 -12.98 -2.67
CA GLY A 200 9.90 -12.64 -2.63
C GLY A 200 10.29 -11.65 -1.54
N SER A 201 9.39 -10.75 -1.14
CA SER A 201 9.64 -9.81 -0.04
C SER A 201 9.32 -10.36 1.37
N LEU A 202 8.81 -11.59 1.49
CA LEU A 202 8.55 -12.25 2.77
C LEU A 202 9.78 -12.31 3.70
N PRO A 203 10.99 -12.72 3.25
CA PRO A 203 12.19 -12.68 4.09
C PRO A 203 12.50 -11.27 4.63
N TYR A 204 12.26 -10.23 3.82
CA TYR A 204 12.47 -8.85 4.25
C TYR A 204 11.48 -8.45 5.35
N ILE A 205 10.19 -8.76 5.18
CA ILE A 205 9.16 -8.46 6.19
C ILE A 205 9.36 -9.26 7.48
N TYR A 206 9.84 -10.50 7.37
CA TYR A 206 10.17 -11.31 8.54
C TYR A 206 11.25 -10.65 9.40
N GLU A 207 12.42 -10.36 8.82
CA GLU A 207 13.57 -9.80 9.55
C GLU A 207 13.34 -8.33 9.95
N PHE A 208 13.03 -7.47 8.97
CA PHE A 208 12.91 -6.04 9.23
C PHE A 208 11.61 -5.67 9.92
N GLY A 209 10.51 -6.41 9.73
CA GLY A 209 9.30 -6.23 10.54
C GLY A 209 9.55 -6.62 12.00
N GLY A 210 10.25 -7.74 12.23
CA GLY A 210 10.66 -8.21 13.55
C GLY A 210 11.56 -7.20 14.28
N TRP A 211 12.57 -6.67 13.58
CA TRP A 211 13.44 -5.60 14.08
C TRP A 211 12.70 -4.28 14.31
N ASN A 212 11.76 -3.93 13.42
CA ASN A 212 10.98 -2.70 13.47
C ASN A 212 9.81 -2.77 14.47
N GLY A 213 9.93 -3.53 15.56
CA GLY A 213 8.98 -3.50 16.68
C GLY A 213 7.91 -4.59 16.70
N ARG A 214 7.91 -5.57 15.77
CA ARG A 214 6.98 -6.72 15.81
C ARG A 214 7.47 -7.79 16.80
N TRP A 215 7.69 -7.39 18.05
CA TRP A 215 8.34 -8.22 19.07
C TRP A 215 7.39 -9.19 19.78
N GLU A 216 6.15 -8.76 20.00
CA GLU A 216 5.15 -9.49 20.80
C GLU A 216 4.07 -10.15 19.92
N LYS A 217 4.31 -10.21 18.60
CA LYS A 217 3.41 -10.84 17.62
C LYS A 217 4.17 -11.66 16.58
N PRO A 218 3.71 -12.87 16.26
CA PRO A 218 4.25 -13.61 15.13
C PRO A 218 3.86 -12.95 13.80
N LEU A 219 4.67 -13.19 12.76
CA LEU A 219 4.21 -13.04 11.39
C LEU A 219 3.35 -14.26 11.06
N THR A 220 2.09 -14.07 10.72
CA THR A 220 1.23 -15.18 10.28
C THR A 220 1.18 -15.24 8.76
N VAL A 221 1.60 -16.37 8.20
CA VAL A 221 1.57 -16.66 6.76
C VAL A 221 0.52 -17.72 6.48
N TYR A 222 -0.50 -17.35 5.74
CA TYR A 222 -1.48 -18.25 5.16
C TYR A 222 -1.02 -18.63 3.76
N GLY A 223 -1.02 -19.92 3.45
CA GLY A 223 -0.70 -20.36 2.11
C GLY A 223 -1.04 -21.83 1.86
N PRO A 224 -1.10 -22.22 0.59
CA PRO A 224 -1.49 -23.57 0.22
C PRO A 224 -0.38 -24.60 0.48
N SER A 225 -0.79 -25.85 0.66
CA SER A 225 0.08 -27.01 0.46
C SER A 225 0.38 -27.23 -1.03
N GLY A 226 1.44 -27.98 -1.32
CA GLY A 226 1.71 -28.47 -2.68
C GLY A 226 1.20 -29.90 -2.90
N ALA A 227 1.44 -30.45 -4.08
CA ALA A 227 1.18 -31.88 -4.35
C ALA A 227 1.92 -32.84 -3.40
N SER A 228 3.05 -32.39 -2.84
CA SER A 228 3.82 -33.07 -1.79
C SER A 228 4.37 -32.03 -0.80
N PRO A 229 4.71 -32.42 0.45
CA PRO A 229 5.09 -31.49 1.51
C PRO A 229 6.23 -30.53 1.16
N GLU A 230 7.22 -30.96 0.38
CA GLU A 230 8.37 -30.14 -0.03
C GLU A 230 8.01 -28.97 -0.97
N TYR A 231 6.79 -28.98 -1.52
CA TYR A 231 6.25 -27.89 -2.35
C TYR A 231 5.17 -27.08 -1.63
N GLY A 232 4.96 -27.31 -0.33
CA GLY A 232 4.02 -26.55 0.49
C GLY A 232 4.61 -25.26 1.07
N THR A 233 3.72 -24.37 1.52
CA THR A 233 4.09 -23.11 2.17
C THR A 233 4.96 -23.32 3.41
N LYS A 234 4.73 -24.39 4.19
CA LYS A 234 5.58 -24.72 5.35
C LYS A 234 7.02 -25.02 4.95
N ALA A 235 7.22 -25.87 3.95
CA ALA A 235 8.55 -26.21 3.46
C ALA A 235 9.27 -24.98 2.86
N MET A 236 8.54 -24.11 2.15
CA MET A 236 9.08 -22.84 1.66
C MET A 236 9.55 -21.94 2.82
N VAL A 237 8.73 -21.78 3.87
CA VAL A 237 9.10 -20.96 5.04
C VAL A 237 10.29 -21.58 5.79
N GLU A 238 10.32 -22.89 5.99
CA GLU A 238 11.47 -23.58 6.60
C GLU A 238 12.76 -23.36 5.78
N GLY A 239 12.69 -23.48 4.46
CA GLY A 239 13.80 -23.18 3.55
C GLY A 239 14.25 -21.72 3.63
N MET A 240 13.30 -20.79 3.70
CA MET A 240 13.56 -19.36 3.88
C MET A 240 14.28 -19.09 5.21
N LEU A 241 13.83 -19.66 6.32
CA LEU A 241 14.48 -19.48 7.63
C LEU A 241 15.92 -20.01 7.63
N ASN A 242 16.17 -21.14 6.94
CA ASN A 242 17.54 -21.65 6.77
C ASN A 242 18.41 -20.71 5.92
N MET A 243 17.86 -20.13 4.85
CA MET A 243 18.54 -19.11 4.03
C MET A 243 18.88 -17.87 4.86
N LEU A 244 18.01 -17.49 5.79
CA LEU A 244 18.16 -16.31 6.64
C LEU A 244 19.06 -16.52 7.86
N ALA A 245 19.54 -17.74 8.12
CA ALA A 245 20.24 -18.08 9.38
C ALA A 245 21.35 -17.08 9.77
N TRP A 246 22.18 -16.62 8.82
CA TRP A 246 23.21 -15.61 9.11
C TRP A 246 22.59 -14.26 9.51
N HIS A 247 21.55 -13.83 8.80
CA HIS A 247 20.86 -12.56 9.06
C HIS A 247 20.18 -12.60 10.42
N THR A 248 19.38 -13.64 10.69
CA THR A 248 18.66 -13.80 11.95
C THR A 248 19.63 -13.82 13.13
N ASP A 249 20.75 -14.56 13.02
CA ASP A 249 21.78 -14.63 14.06
C ASP A 249 22.49 -13.28 14.29
N ALA A 250 22.73 -12.53 13.21
CA ALA A 250 23.29 -11.19 13.28
C ALA A 250 22.30 -10.19 13.89
N PHE A 251 20.99 -10.36 13.69
CA PHE A 251 19.97 -9.47 14.22
C PHE A 251 19.60 -9.77 15.69
N ASP A 252 19.97 -10.94 16.21
CA ASP A 252 19.77 -11.32 17.61
C ASP A 252 20.55 -10.43 18.62
N VAL A 253 21.45 -9.55 18.15
CA VAL A 253 22.06 -8.47 18.97
C VAL A 253 21.19 -7.24 19.14
N PHE A 254 20.03 -7.21 18.48
CA PHE A 254 18.99 -6.20 18.64
C PHE A 254 17.71 -6.83 19.22
N PRO A 255 16.78 -6.01 19.75
CA PRO A 255 15.42 -6.45 19.98
C PRO A 255 14.75 -6.80 18.63
N ALA A 256 14.47 -8.07 18.39
CA ALA A 256 13.85 -8.55 17.15
C ALA A 256 12.81 -9.65 17.43
N GLY A 257 11.67 -9.56 16.76
CA GLY A 257 10.62 -10.56 16.82
C GLY A 257 10.76 -11.59 15.70
N ASN A 258 11.12 -12.82 16.06
CA ASN A 258 11.46 -13.87 15.10
C ASN A 258 10.40 -14.99 15.07
N ALA A 259 9.24 -14.78 15.67
CA ALA A 259 8.13 -15.72 15.63
C ALA A 259 7.41 -15.64 14.27
N ILE A 260 7.13 -16.80 13.69
CA ILE A 260 6.38 -16.95 12.44
C ILE A 260 5.44 -18.14 12.57
N ASP A 261 4.17 -17.92 12.25
CA ASP A 261 3.12 -18.93 12.26
C ASP A 261 2.72 -19.24 10.82
N VAL A 262 2.82 -20.49 10.40
CA VAL A 262 2.42 -20.91 9.05
C VAL A 262 1.11 -21.67 9.11
N VAL A 263 0.05 -21.04 8.62
CA VAL A 263 -1.25 -21.67 8.41
C VAL A 263 -1.30 -22.24 7.01
N GLU A 264 -0.79 -23.47 6.89
CA GLU A 264 -0.87 -24.22 5.63
C GLU A 264 -2.20 -24.97 5.53
N PHE A 265 -2.93 -24.72 4.44
CA PHE A 265 -4.20 -25.36 4.13
C PHE A 265 -4.07 -26.31 2.93
N ASP A 266 -4.92 -27.33 2.85
CA ASP A 266 -4.94 -28.22 1.69
C ASP A 266 -5.43 -27.44 0.45
N PHE A 267 -4.58 -27.27 -0.56
CA PHE A 267 -4.95 -26.54 -1.77
C PHE A 267 -6.20 -27.14 -2.45
N LYS A 268 -6.55 -28.40 -2.18
CA LYS A 268 -7.73 -29.08 -2.74
C LYS A 268 -9.03 -28.78 -2.00
N ASP A 269 -9.02 -28.07 -0.87
CA ASP A 269 -10.23 -27.74 -0.10
C ASP A 269 -10.98 -26.55 -0.73
N ASP A 270 -11.64 -26.79 -1.87
CA ASP A 270 -12.30 -25.72 -2.61
C ASP A 270 -13.49 -25.12 -1.83
N GLY A 271 -13.36 -23.86 -1.43
CA GLY A 271 -14.31 -23.16 -0.55
C GLY A 271 -14.00 -23.32 0.94
N GLY A 272 -12.86 -23.91 1.28
CA GLY A 272 -12.37 -24.04 2.65
C GLY A 272 -12.21 -22.67 3.32
N ILE A 273 -12.62 -22.58 4.58
CA ILE A 273 -12.49 -21.35 5.38
C ILE A 273 -11.12 -21.37 6.07
N ILE A 274 -10.28 -20.39 5.74
CA ILE A 274 -8.93 -20.27 6.30
C ILE A 274 -8.83 -19.14 7.33
N TYR A 275 -9.79 -18.22 7.34
CA TYR A 275 -9.90 -17.15 8.32
C TYR A 275 -11.37 -16.90 8.64
N ASP A 276 -11.73 -16.86 9.93
CA ASP A 276 -13.09 -16.54 10.40
C ASP A 276 -13.02 -15.85 11.77
N LYS A 277 -12.82 -14.53 11.76
CA LYS A 277 -12.66 -13.70 12.96
C LYS A 277 -13.15 -12.28 12.70
N ASP A 278 -13.61 -11.57 13.74
CA ASP A 278 -13.99 -10.15 13.67
C ASP A 278 -14.98 -9.80 12.53
N ASN A 279 -15.95 -10.70 12.27
CA ASN A 279 -16.93 -10.61 11.18
C ASN A 279 -16.32 -10.66 9.76
N ILE A 280 -15.11 -11.19 9.64
CA ILE A 280 -14.40 -11.37 8.38
C ILE A 280 -14.20 -12.86 8.14
N LYS A 281 -14.52 -13.29 6.92
CA LYS A 281 -14.33 -14.64 6.46
C LYS A 281 -13.46 -14.63 5.22
N ILE A 282 -12.42 -15.45 5.18
CA ILE A 282 -11.62 -15.68 3.98
C ILE A 282 -11.71 -17.16 3.61
N ILE A 283 -12.13 -17.40 2.37
CA ILE A 283 -12.13 -18.72 1.75
C ILE A 283 -11.10 -18.78 0.62
N HIS A 284 -10.72 -20.00 0.23
CA HIS A 284 -9.84 -20.23 -0.91
C HIS A 284 -10.39 -21.31 -1.86
N TRP A 285 -9.82 -21.40 -3.06
CA TRP A 285 -10.03 -22.52 -4.00
C TRP A 285 -8.80 -22.71 -4.88
N ARG A 286 -8.62 -23.91 -5.42
CA ARG A 286 -7.45 -24.23 -6.25
C ARG A 286 -7.45 -23.47 -7.58
N ARG A 287 -6.26 -23.17 -8.08
CA ARG A 287 -5.99 -22.56 -9.38
C ARG A 287 -5.16 -23.51 -10.25
N SER A 288 -5.33 -23.40 -11.57
CA SER A 288 -4.54 -24.16 -12.54
C SER A 288 -3.38 -23.29 -13.04
N HIS A 289 -2.22 -23.42 -12.39
CA HIS A 289 -1.06 -22.58 -12.67
C HIS A 289 0.25 -23.33 -12.44
N ALA A 290 0.97 -23.67 -13.52
CA ALA A 290 2.26 -24.39 -13.58
C ALA A 290 2.35 -25.76 -12.87
N LYS A 291 2.01 -25.80 -11.59
CA LYS A 291 2.11 -26.93 -10.67
C LYS A 291 0.98 -26.86 -9.64
N ASP A 292 0.53 -28.02 -9.18
CA ASP A 292 -0.41 -28.16 -8.06
C ASP A 292 0.07 -27.40 -6.81
N GLY A 293 -0.80 -26.51 -6.32
CA GLY A 293 -0.57 -25.71 -5.11
C GLY A 293 -1.18 -24.31 -5.20
N ALA A 294 -1.33 -23.74 -6.40
CA ALA A 294 -1.87 -22.38 -6.52
C ALA A 294 -3.33 -22.25 -6.05
N SER A 295 -3.65 -21.13 -5.40
CA SER A 295 -4.97 -20.85 -4.81
C SER A 295 -5.42 -19.40 -5.03
N GLY A 296 -6.72 -19.21 -5.23
CA GLY A 296 -7.39 -17.91 -5.21
C GLY A 296 -8.10 -17.68 -3.87
N TYR A 297 -8.37 -16.42 -3.54
CA TYR A 297 -8.96 -16.00 -2.28
C TYR A 297 -10.22 -15.15 -2.48
N ARG A 298 -11.17 -15.33 -1.56
CA ARG A 298 -12.32 -14.44 -1.38
C ARG A 298 -12.39 -14.01 0.08
N LEU A 299 -12.41 -12.70 0.30
CA LEU A 299 -12.68 -12.06 1.57
C LEU A 299 -14.12 -11.56 1.58
N ASP A 300 -14.91 -12.00 2.55
CA ASP A 300 -16.23 -11.45 2.88
C ASP A 300 -16.16 -10.76 4.24
N TRP A 301 -16.58 -9.51 4.30
CA TRP A 301 -16.65 -8.72 5.54
C TRP A 301 -18.08 -8.29 5.81
N LYS A 302 -18.65 -8.77 6.91
CA LYS A 302 -19.97 -8.36 7.38
C LYS A 302 -19.82 -7.08 8.22
N ILE A 303 -20.30 -5.97 7.68
CA ILE A 303 -20.29 -4.65 8.34
C ILE A 303 -21.41 -4.57 9.37
N SER A 304 -22.61 -4.99 8.97
CA SER A 304 -23.83 -5.00 9.77
C SER A 304 -24.72 -6.18 9.37
N ASP A 305 -25.94 -6.29 9.93
CA ASP A 305 -26.89 -7.34 9.52
C ASP A 305 -27.43 -7.16 8.10
N THR A 306 -27.29 -5.97 7.51
CA THR A 306 -27.81 -5.63 6.19
C THR A 306 -26.73 -5.27 5.17
N GLU A 307 -25.49 -5.07 5.62
CA GLU A 307 -24.39 -4.61 4.77
C GLU A 307 -23.17 -5.52 4.90
N SER A 308 -22.59 -5.86 3.76
CA SER A 308 -21.36 -6.62 3.65
C SER A 308 -20.58 -6.17 2.43
N LEU A 309 -19.26 -6.33 2.48
CA LEU A 309 -18.38 -6.12 1.35
C LEU A 309 -17.59 -7.40 1.04
N CYS A 310 -17.24 -7.56 -0.23
CA CYS A 310 -16.56 -8.73 -0.74
C CYS A 310 -15.44 -8.35 -1.72
N PHE A 311 -14.25 -8.90 -1.50
CA PHE A 311 -13.07 -8.75 -2.35
C PHE A 311 -12.56 -10.12 -2.79
N VAL A 312 -12.19 -10.25 -4.06
CA VAL A 312 -11.62 -11.47 -4.64
C VAL A 312 -10.29 -11.16 -5.30
N TRP A 313 -9.29 -11.98 -5.02
CA TRP A 313 -8.01 -12.06 -5.73
C TRP A 313 -7.76 -13.50 -6.16
N THR A 314 -7.68 -13.77 -7.45
CA THR A 314 -7.54 -15.17 -7.93
C THR A 314 -6.14 -15.72 -7.82
N GLY A 315 -5.11 -14.87 -7.65
CA GLY A 315 -3.75 -15.26 -7.99
C GLY A 315 -3.62 -15.63 -9.47
N ASP A 316 -2.52 -16.29 -9.79
CA ASP A 316 -2.25 -16.76 -11.14
C ASP A 316 -3.02 -18.06 -11.45
N GLY A 317 -3.39 -18.23 -12.70
CA GLY A 317 -3.94 -19.45 -13.24
C GLY A 317 -4.80 -19.27 -14.47
N ARG A 318 -5.08 -20.40 -15.13
CA ARG A 318 -6.10 -20.51 -16.17
C ARG A 318 -7.48 -20.11 -15.64
N PRO A 319 -8.40 -19.64 -16.50
CA PRO A 319 -9.78 -19.40 -16.11
C PRO A 319 -10.46 -20.72 -15.71
N THR A 320 -11.21 -20.72 -14.60
CA THR A 320 -11.86 -21.93 -14.09
C THR A 320 -13.33 -21.71 -13.70
N GLU A 321 -14.10 -22.79 -13.63
CA GLU A 321 -15.47 -22.74 -13.08
C GLU A 321 -15.50 -22.43 -11.58
N LEU A 322 -14.40 -22.70 -10.86
CA LEU A 322 -14.28 -22.38 -9.44
C LEU A 322 -14.25 -20.86 -9.22
N ASP A 323 -13.58 -20.11 -10.09
CA ASP A 323 -13.61 -18.64 -10.03
C ASP A 323 -15.05 -18.14 -10.17
N ILE A 324 -15.80 -18.67 -11.14
CA ILE A 324 -17.20 -18.30 -11.35
C ILE A 324 -18.05 -18.66 -10.12
N LYS A 325 -17.82 -19.83 -9.52
CA LYS A 325 -18.57 -20.32 -8.36
C LYS A 325 -18.29 -19.47 -7.12
N TYR A 326 -17.03 -19.28 -6.76
CA TYR A 326 -16.64 -18.68 -5.49
C TYR A 326 -16.58 -17.16 -5.54
N ALA A 327 -16.28 -16.55 -6.69
CA ALA A 327 -16.29 -15.09 -6.81
C ALA A 327 -17.69 -14.50 -7.04
N LYS A 328 -18.71 -15.33 -7.28
CA LYS A 328 -20.06 -14.88 -7.65
C LYS A 328 -20.59 -13.79 -6.71
N GLY A 329 -21.04 -12.68 -7.30
CA GLY A 329 -21.68 -11.58 -6.58
C GLY A 329 -20.77 -10.79 -5.64
N CYS A 330 -19.44 -10.87 -5.80
CA CYS A 330 -18.52 -10.00 -5.05
C CYS A 330 -18.63 -8.54 -5.49
N ASP A 331 -18.19 -7.61 -4.63
CA ASP A 331 -18.11 -6.20 -5.00
C ASP A 331 -16.94 -5.96 -5.94
N ILE A 332 -15.76 -6.46 -5.57
CA ILE A 332 -14.52 -6.31 -6.35
C ILE A 332 -14.00 -7.69 -6.75
N PHE A 333 -13.92 -7.93 -8.07
CA PHE A 333 -13.27 -9.11 -8.63
C PHE A 333 -11.94 -8.72 -9.26
N VAL A 334 -10.84 -9.27 -8.76
CA VAL A 334 -9.49 -9.08 -9.32
C VAL A 334 -8.93 -10.41 -9.79
N THR A 335 -8.43 -10.45 -11.03
CA THR A 335 -7.67 -11.59 -11.58
C THR A 335 -6.43 -11.11 -12.32
N GLU A 336 -5.45 -12.00 -12.47
CA GLU A 336 -4.37 -11.82 -13.43
C GLU A 336 -4.90 -11.69 -14.87
N LEU A 337 -4.09 -11.13 -15.77
CA LEU A 337 -4.44 -10.99 -17.18
C LEU A 337 -3.22 -10.99 -18.09
N GLN A 338 -3.31 -11.74 -19.20
CA GLN A 338 -2.36 -11.67 -20.32
C GLN A 338 -3.09 -11.23 -21.60
N THR A 339 -2.59 -10.18 -22.26
CA THR A 339 -3.23 -9.60 -23.47
C THR A 339 -2.89 -10.44 -24.71
N GLU A 340 -3.85 -10.67 -25.62
CA GLU A 340 -3.71 -11.51 -26.83
C GLU A 340 -2.91 -10.83 -27.96
N THR A 341 -1.79 -10.19 -27.63
CA THR A 341 -0.89 -9.49 -28.56
C THR A 341 0.44 -10.23 -28.79
N PHE A 342 0.47 -11.56 -28.60
CA PHE A 342 1.71 -12.35 -28.57
C PHE A 342 2.62 -12.19 -29.80
N GLY A 343 2.06 -12.00 -31.00
CA GLY A 343 2.86 -11.73 -32.20
C GLY A 343 3.61 -10.40 -32.12
N VAL A 344 2.94 -9.35 -31.62
CA VAL A 344 3.54 -8.03 -31.39
C VAL A 344 4.56 -8.10 -30.25
N SER A 345 4.19 -8.70 -29.11
CA SER A 345 5.09 -8.90 -27.98
C SER A 345 6.34 -9.69 -28.36
N SER A 346 6.22 -10.67 -29.27
CA SER A 346 7.35 -11.44 -29.81
C SER A 346 8.33 -10.57 -30.60
N ILE A 347 7.82 -9.64 -31.42
CA ILE A 347 8.66 -8.69 -32.18
C ILE A 347 9.37 -7.73 -31.23
N VAL A 348 8.67 -7.26 -30.18
CA VAL A 348 9.20 -6.30 -29.20
C VAL A 348 10.25 -6.96 -28.30
N GLN A 349 9.98 -8.15 -27.77
CA GLN A 349 10.80 -8.83 -26.77
C GLN A 349 11.82 -9.80 -27.38
N GLY A 350 11.71 -10.12 -28.67
CA GLY A 350 12.60 -11.08 -29.34
C GLY A 350 12.38 -12.55 -28.92
N VAL A 351 11.20 -12.88 -28.41
CA VAL A 351 10.85 -14.24 -27.98
C VAL A 351 9.98 -14.91 -29.05
N PRO A 352 10.26 -16.16 -29.47
CA PRO A 352 9.39 -16.89 -30.39
C PRO A 352 7.94 -16.98 -29.86
N PRO A 353 6.91 -16.71 -30.70
CA PRO A 353 5.52 -16.57 -30.24
C PRO A 353 4.95 -17.84 -29.60
N PHE A 354 5.44 -19.02 -29.98
CA PHE A 354 4.98 -20.28 -29.41
C PHE A 354 5.32 -20.41 -27.91
N LEU A 355 6.40 -19.78 -27.43
CA LEU A 355 6.77 -19.83 -26.01
C LEU A 355 5.80 -19.03 -25.16
N ALA A 356 5.51 -17.79 -25.59
CA ALA A 356 4.51 -16.95 -24.91
C ALA A 356 3.12 -17.62 -24.95
N ARG A 357 2.74 -18.19 -26.10
CA ARG A 357 1.51 -18.98 -26.23
C ARG A 357 1.48 -20.16 -25.28
N TYR A 358 2.53 -20.96 -25.26
CA TYR A 358 2.61 -22.12 -24.37
C TYR A 358 2.42 -21.69 -22.91
N THR A 359 3.12 -20.65 -22.45
CA THR A 359 2.97 -20.11 -21.09
C THR A 359 1.53 -19.71 -20.80
N VAL A 360 0.89 -18.91 -21.66
CA VAL A 360 -0.46 -18.39 -21.37
C VAL A 360 -1.54 -19.45 -21.53
N ASP A 361 -1.48 -20.24 -22.60
CA ASP A 361 -2.50 -21.24 -22.92
C ASP A 361 -2.57 -22.36 -21.87
N THR A 362 -1.47 -22.59 -21.13
CA THR A 362 -1.38 -23.64 -20.10
C THR A 362 -1.47 -23.12 -18.67
N HIS A 363 -1.06 -21.88 -18.38
CA HIS A 363 -0.90 -21.41 -16.99
C HIS A 363 -1.56 -20.08 -16.65
N HIS A 364 -2.00 -19.25 -17.60
CA HIS A 364 -2.48 -17.89 -17.32
C HIS A 364 -3.85 -17.58 -17.94
N THR A 365 -4.45 -16.46 -17.56
CA THR A 365 -5.74 -16.02 -18.07
C THR A 365 -5.60 -15.01 -19.21
N PRO A 366 -5.97 -15.36 -20.46
CA PRO A 366 -6.08 -14.38 -21.55
C PRO A 366 -7.13 -13.30 -21.26
N ALA A 367 -6.94 -12.09 -21.77
CA ALA A 367 -7.85 -10.98 -21.50
C ALA A 367 -9.31 -11.27 -21.89
N TYR A 368 -9.55 -11.91 -23.04
CA TYR A 368 -10.89 -12.39 -23.42
C TYR A 368 -11.52 -13.29 -22.35
N ALA A 369 -10.73 -14.21 -21.78
CA ALA A 369 -11.21 -15.12 -20.75
C ALA A 369 -11.50 -14.38 -19.43
N SER A 370 -10.69 -13.39 -19.06
CA SER A 370 -10.94 -12.56 -17.87
C SER A 370 -12.27 -11.79 -17.99
N GLY A 371 -12.57 -11.21 -19.15
CA GLY A 371 -13.86 -10.58 -19.43
C GLY A 371 -15.01 -11.60 -19.42
N TYR A 372 -14.77 -12.82 -19.88
CA TYR A 372 -15.75 -13.91 -19.81
C TYR A 372 -16.07 -14.28 -18.36
N LEU A 373 -15.05 -14.47 -17.50
CA LEU A 373 -15.23 -14.71 -16.07
C LEU A 373 -16.06 -13.59 -15.43
N ALA A 374 -15.69 -12.33 -15.65
CA ALA A 374 -16.43 -11.18 -15.13
C ALA A 374 -17.90 -11.17 -15.61
N SER A 375 -18.19 -11.56 -16.85
CA SER A 375 -19.56 -11.67 -17.36
C SER A 375 -20.44 -12.69 -16.63
N LYS A 376 -19.82 -13.74 -16.06
CA LYS A 376 -20.49 -14.77 -15.28
C LYS A 376 -20.59 -14.41 -13.80
N ILE A 377 -19.54 -13.81 -13.26
CA ILE A 377 -19.42 -13.41 -11.85
C ILE A 377 -20.30 -12.19 -11.55
N LYS A 378 -20.34 -11.24 -12.48
CA LYS A 378 -21.04 -9.95 -12.39
C LYS A 378 -20.66 -9.12 -11.15
N PRO A 379 -19.37 -8.79 -10.96
CA PRO A 379 -18.95 -7.95 -9.85
C PRO A 379 -19.47 -6.51 -10.01
N ARG A 380 -19.48 -5.73 -8.93
CA ARG A 380 -19.74 -4.28 -9.02
C ARG A 380 -18.59 -3.58 -9.74
N LEU A 381 -17.34 -3.98 -9.51
CA LEU A 381 -16.17 -3.55 -10.28
C LEU A 381 -15.28 -4.76 -10.59
N PHE A 382 -14.97 -4.93 -11.89
CA PHE A 382 -13.98 -5.89 -12.36
C PHE A 382 -12.62 -5.19 -12.52
N MET A 383 -11.54 -5.80 -12.03
CA MET A 383 -10.19 -5.29 -12.21
C MET A 383 -9.20 -6.38 -12.59
N THR A 384 -8.11 -5.97 -13.24
CA THR A 384 -7.02 -6.85 -13.65
C THR A 384 -5.67 -6.32 -13.21
N THR A 385 -4.79 -7.20 -12.75
CA THR A 385 -3.40 -6.88 -12.38
C THR A 385 -2.48 -8.02 -12.83
N HIS A 386 -1.25 -8.09 -12.32
CA HIS A 386 -0.25 -9.10 -12.69
C HIS A 386 -0.02 -9.13 -14.21
N MET A 387 0.30 -7.95 -14.75
CA MET A 387 0.42 -7.74 -16.19
C MET A 387 1.40 -6.62 -16.51
N ALA A 388 1.94 -6.64 -17.73
CA ALA A 388 2.61 -5.48 -18.29
C ALA A 388 1.57 -4.36 -18.53
N TYR A 389 1.67 -3.28 -17.75
CA TYR A 389 0.91 -2.05 -17.95
C TYR A 389 1.64 -1.09 -18.88
N ASP A 390 1.53 -1.33 -20.19
CA ASP A 390 2.16 -0.51 -21.22
C ASP A 390 1.09 0.20 -22.06
N PRO A 391 1.21 1.51 -22.36
CA PRO A 391 0.18 2.26 -23.09
C PRO A 391 -0.27 1.63 -24.42
N TYR A 392 0.64 0.93 -25.12
CA TYR A 392 0.32 0.27 -26.39
C TYR A 392 -0.44 -1.06 -26.22
N LEU A 393 -0.44 -1.65 -25.02
CA LEU A 393 -1.20 -2.86 -24.68
C LEU A 393 -2.56 -2.51 -24.11
N ASN A 394 -2.63 -1.47 -23.26
CA ASN A 394 -3.80 -1.18 -22.43
C ASN A 394 -5.11 -1.06 -23.22
N GLU A 395 -5.10 -0.37 -24.36
CA GLU A 395 -6.31 -0.19 -25.17
C GLU A 395 -6.78 -1.51 -25.81
N GLU A 396 -5.84 -2.36 -26.24
CA GLU A 396 -6.15 -3.69 -26.75
C GLU A 396 -6.69 -4.56 -25.61
N THR A 397 -6.05 -4.55 -24.43
CA THR A 397 -6.54 -5.24 -23.25
C THR A 397 -7.98 -4.87 -22.93
N VAL A 398 -8.32 -3.57 -22.97
CA VAL A 398 -9.68 -3.08 -22.77
C VAL A 398 -10.59 -3.66 -23.85
N ALA A 399 -10.22 -3.59 -25.13
CA ALA A 399 -11.02 -4.13 -26.23
C ALA A 399 -11.32 -5.63 -26.05
N GLU A 400 -10.33 -6.43 -25.68
CA GLU A 400 -10.44 -7.87 -25.44
C GLU A 400 -11.36 -8.20 -24.26
N VAL A 401 -11.16 -7.53 -23.10
CA VAL A 401 -12.04 -7.66 -21.92
C VAL A 401 -13.49 -7.31 -22.28
N ARG A 402 -13.66 -6.21 -23.04
CA ARG A 402 -14.96 -5.67 -23.43
C ARG A 402 -15.73 -6.58 -24.36
N VAL A 403 -15.13 -7.60 -24.97
CA VAL A 403 -15.88 -8.59 -25.77
C VAL A 403 -16.97 -9.26 -24.94
N HIS A 404 -16.65 -9.65 -23.70
CA HIS A 404 -17.60 -10.33 -22.82
C HIS A 404 -18.11 -9.46 -21.67
N TRP A 405 -17.30 -8.54 -21.13
CA TRP A 405 -17.69 -7.73 -19.98
C TRP A 405 -18.14 -6.32 -20.37
N LYS A 406 -19.38 -5.98 -20.01
CA LYS A 406 -19.98 -4.67 -20.29
C LYS A 406 -20.17 -3.80 -19.04
N GLY A 407 -19.78 -4.27 -17.85
CA GLY A 407 -19.88 -3.54 -16.58
C GLY A 407 -18.63 -2.69 -16.26
N PRO A 408 -18.50 -2.13 -15.05
CA PRO A 408 -17.31 -1.37 -14.66
C PRO A 408 -16.03 -2.19 -14.78
N PHE A 409 -14.99 -1.60 -15.38
CA PHE A 409 -13.67 -2.22 -15.53
C PHE A 409 -12.59 -1.18 -15.27
N HIS A 410 -11.56 -1.54 -14.51
CA HIS A 410 -10.38 -0.70 -14.29
C HIS A 410 -9.13 -1.58 -14.11
N PHE A 411 -7.96 -1.08 -14.49
CA PHE A 411 -6.71 -1.76 -14.18
C PHE A 411 -6.35 -1.61 -12.70
N GLY A 412 -5.92 -2.69 -12.05
CA GLY A 412 -5.17 -2.64 -10.80
C GLY A 412 -3.68 -2.44 -11.06
N ALA A 413 -3.35 -1.58 -12.02
CA ALA A 413 -1.99 -1.25 -12.47
C ALA A 413 -2.00 0.18 -13.03
N PRO A 414 -0.90 0.96 -12.93
CA PRO A 414 0.40 0.59 -12.34
C PRO A 414 0.32 0.48 -10.80
N ASP A 415 1.46 0.34 -10.12
CA ASP A 415 1.47 0.33 -8.66
C ASP A 415 0.90 1.62 -8.07
N GLY A 416 0.27 1.51 -6.91
CA GLY A 416 -0.34 2.63 -6.19
C GLY A 416 -1.79 2.90 -6.57
N ILE A 417 -2.43 2.12 -7.44
CA ILE A 417 -3.89 2.23 -7.65
C ILE A 417 -4.62 1.93 -6.34
N VAL A 418 -5.55 2.81 -5.97
CA VAL A 418 -6.38 2.73 -4.76
C VAL A 418 -7.85 2.63 -5.13
N VAL A 419 -8.56 1.71 -4.50
CA VAL A 419 -9.99 1.51 -4.66
C VAL A 419 -10.66 1.66 -3.31
N ASN A 420 -11.60 2.60 -3.20
CA ASN A 420 -12.43 2.77 -2.02
C ASN A 420 -13.82 2.19 -2.30
N VAL A 421 -14.33 1.36 -1.39
CA VAL A 421 -15.55 0.57 -1.56
C VAL A 421 -16.44 0.76 -0.34
N THR A 422 -17.68 1.17 -0.57
CA THR A 422 -18.78 1.20 0.42
C THR A 422 -19.94 0.37 -0.12
N PRO A 423 -20.98 0.07 0.69
CA PRO A 423 -22.13 -0.72 0.23
C PRO A 423 -22.81 -0.14 -1.03
N ASP A 424 -22.79 1.18 -1.21
CA ASP A 424 -23.43 1.87 -2.32
C ASP A 424 -22.44 2.38 -3.38
N LYS A 425 -21.20 2.76 -3.01
CA LYS A 425 -20.25 3.40 -3.93
C LYS A 425 -18.90 2.69 -4.05
N ILE A 426 -18.28 2.81 -5.22
CA ILE A 426 -16.91 2.41 -5.51
C ILE A 426 -16.22 3.56 -6.24
N TRP A 427 -14.98 3.86 -5.87
CA TRP A 427 -14.18 4.84 -6.56
C TRP A 427 -12.73 4.42 -6.66
N VAL A 428 -12.14 4.64 -7.84
CA VAL A 428 -10.74 4.31 -8.13
C VAL A 428 -9.94 5.60 -8.27
N ARG A 429 -8.75 5.64 -7.66
CA ARG A 429 -7.83 6.78 -7.68
C ARG A 429 -6.41 6.30 -7.86
N GLU A 430 -5.57 7.19 -8.38
CA GLU A 430 -4.12 7.00 -8.33
C GLU A 430 -3.61 7.43 -6.95
N GLY A 431 -2.84 6.56 -6.31
CA GLY A 431 -2.09 6.86 -5.10
C GLY A 431 -0.81 7.60 -5.43
N ILE A 432 -0.63 8.79 -4.87
CA ILE A 432 0.59 9.58 -5.06
C ILE A 432 1.60 9.18 -3.99
N LEU A 433 2.41 8.17 -4.33
CA LEU A 433 3.49 7.69 -3.49
C LEU A 433 4.72 8.59 -3.67
N PRO A 434 5.40 9.03 -2.58
CA PRO A 434 6.60 9.84 -2.69
C PRO A 434 7.79 9.03 -3.20
N ASP A 435 8.60 9.60 -4.10
CA ASP A 435 9.81 8.98 -4.67
C ASP A 435 10.91 8.69 -3.62
N HIS A 436 10.91 9.46 -2.54
CA HIS A 436 11.88 9.38 -1.44
C HIS A 436 11.14 9.30 -0.10
N PRO A 437 10.45 8.18 0.18
CA PRO A 437 9.71 8.05 1.41
C PRO A 437 10.66 7.95 2.61
N ASN A 438 10.22 8.48 3.74
CA ASN A 438 10.81 8.12 5.03
C ASN A 438 10.03 6.97 5.64
N SER A 439 10.68 6.10 6.40
CA SER A 439 10.03 5.00 7.09
C SER A 439 9.07 5.54 8.16
N ARG A 440 7.83 5.03 8.18
CA ARG A 440 6.92 5.31 9.29
C ARG A 440 7.50 4.69 10.57
N ALA A 441 7.42 5.44 11.67
CA ALA A 441 7.79 4.91 12.98
C ALA A 441 7.00 3.63 13.30
N PRO A 442 7.61 2.61 13.94
CA PRO A 442 6.89 1.46 14.45
C PRO A 442 5.65 1.88 15.24
N GLN A 443 4.55 1.15 15.04
CA GLN A 443 3.31 1.43 15.75
C GLN A 443 3.18 0.54 16.99
N PHE A 444 2.87 1.16 18.12
CA PHE A 444 2.73 0.51 19.41
C PHE A 444 1.44 0.93 20.13
N ASP A 445 1.02 0.09 21.05
CA ASP A 445 -0.06 0.38 21.98
C ASP A 445 0.46 1.27 23.12
N MET A 446 0.13 2.56 23.06
CA MET A 446 0.48 3.56 24.07
C MET A 446 -0.75 4.07 24.82
N ARG A 447 -1.79 3.23 24.97
CA ARG A 447 -2.98 3.56 25.77
C ARG A 447 -2.60 3.82 27.23
N ASP A 448 -3.40 4.61 27.94
CA ASP A 448 -3.21 4.84 29.37
C ASP A 448 -3.29 3.51 30.14
N GLY A 449 -2.27 3.21 30.93
CA GLY A 449 -2.14 1.94 31.65
C GLY A 449 -1.45 0.82 30.85
N SER A 450 -1.15 1.02 29.56
CA SER A 450 -0.29 0.13 28.79
C SER A 450 1.19 0.32 29.13
N ASP A 451 1.99 -0.69 28.79
CA ASP A 451 3.45 -0.67 28.91
C ASP A 451 4.09 -0.77 27.53
N PHE A 452 5.07 0.11 27.27
CA PHE A 452 5.98 -0.03 26.16
C PHE A 452 7.14 -0.95 26.57
N ARG A 453 7.11 -2.17 26.03
CA ARG A 453 8.11 -3.20 26.31
C ARG A 453 9.07 -3.34 25.13
N VAL A 454 10.37 -3.26 25.42
CA VAL A 454 11.45 -3.59 24.49
C VAL A 454 12.13 -4.85 25.02
N PRO A 455 12.05 -5.99 24.31
CA PRO A 455 12.66 -7.22 24.78
C PRO A 455 14.18 -7.09 24.77
N MET A 456 14.82 -7.82 25.68
CA MET A 456 16.27 -7.96 25.65
C MET A 456 16.72 -8.63 24.34
N PRO A 457 17.82 -8.17 23.72
CA PRO A 457 18.47 -8.90 22.64
C PRO A 457 18.82 -10.33 23.06
N LYS A 458 18.70 -11.30 22.17
CA LYS A 458 19.02 -12.71 22.49
C LYS A 458 20.51 -12.94 22.65
N LYS A 459 21.33 -12.09 22.04
CA LYS A 459 22.78 -12.14 22.09
C LYS A 459 23.36 -10.77 22.36
N GLN A 460 24.55 -10.75 22.95
CA GLN A 460 25.39 -9.58 22.97
C GLN A 460 26.27 -9.56 21.73
N ARG A 461 26.75 -8.37 21.36
CA ARG A 461 27.71 -8.22 20.25
C ARG A 461 28.94 -9.12 20.41
N VAL A 462 29.40 -9.33 21.65
CA VAL A 462 30.57 -10.15 21.96
C VAL A 462 30.35 -11.65 21.74
N ASP A 463 29.09 -12.10 21.70
CA ASP A 463 28.73 -13.50 21.50
C ASP A 463 28.84 -13.91 20.03
N ILE A 464 28.66 -12.95 19.11
CA ILE A 464 28.64 -13.21 17.65
C ILE A 464 29.80 -12.58 16.89
N GLN A 465 30.61 -11.74 17.53
CA GLN A 465 31.74 -11.07 16.87
C GLN A 465 33.05 -11.20 17.66
N GLN A 466 34.02 -11.83 17.00
CA GLN A 466 35.37 -12.03 17.49
C GLN A 466 36.02 -10.71 17.95
N LYS A 467 36.85 -10.79 19.00
CA LYS A 467 37.50 -9.63 19.60
C LYS A 467 38.43 -8.95 18.59
N GLU A 468 39.15 -9.74 17.82
CA GLU A 468 40.13 -9.28 16.82
C GLU A 468 39.47 -8.40 15.75
N ILE A 469 38.19 -8.64 15.42
CA ILE A 469 37.43 -7.78 14.50
C ILE A 469 37.09 -6.45 15.18
N ARG A 470 36.66 -6.49 16.45
CA ARG A 470 36.31 -5.29 17.22
C ARG A 470 37.53 -4.42 17.52
N ASP A 471 38.69 -5.02 17.70
CA ASP A 471 39.96 -4.32 17.92
C ASP A 471 40.44 -3.51 16.69
N LEU A 472 39.86 -3.74 15.51
CA LEU A 472 40.12 -2.96 14.29
C LEU A 472 39.34 -1.64 14.21
N GLU A 473 38.41 -1.38 15.15
CA GLU A 473 37.66 -0.13 15.17
C GLU A 473 38.57 1.08 15.41
N LEU A 474 38.33 2.17 14.67
CA LEU A 474 39.05 3.42 14.87
C LEU A 474 38.66 4.04 16.22
N ASP A 475 39.62 4.68 16.90
CA ASP A 475 39.33 5.50 18.09
C ASP A 475 38.28 6.58 17.71
N PRO A 476 37.13 6.64 18.41
CA PRO A 476 36.10 7.65 18.19
C PRO A 476 36.60 9.09 18.17
N LYS A 477 37.69 9.39 18.88
CA LYS A 477 38.33 10.72 18.89
C LYS A 477 38.90 11.14 17.54
N LEU A 478 39.15 10.18 16.64
CA LEU A 478 39.69 10.45 15.31
C LEU A 478 38.62 10.94 14.34
N TYR A 479 37.35 10.54 14.52
CA TYR A 479 36.28 10.86 13.58
C TYR A 479 35.16 11.73 14.16
N TYR A 480 35.01 11.85 15.48
CA TYR A 480 34.12 12.85 16.06
C TYR A 480 34.78 14.23 16.11
N PRO A 481 34.07 15.31 15.71
CA PRO A 481 34.64 16.64 15.69
C PRO A 481 34.96 17.16 17.10
N LYS A 482 35.95 18.05 17.19
CA LYS A 482 36.36 18.66 18.45
C LYS A 482 35.17 19.34 19.13
N GLY A 483 34.91 18.98 20.39
CA GLY A 483 33.81 19.53 21.18
C GLY A 483 32.48 18.77 21.07
N TYR A 484 32.41 17.73 20.22
CA TYR A 484 31.25 16.83 20.16
C TYR A 484 31.69 15.40 20.44
N HIS A 485 31.38 14.89 21.62
CA HIS A 485 31.72 13.53 22.05
C HIS A 485 30.47 12.86 22.60
N PRO A 486 29.74 12.09 21.77
CA PRO A 486 28.55 11.39 22.25
C PRO A 486 28.94 10.32 23.27
N VAL A 487 28.02 10.03 24.19
CA VAL A 487 28.13 8.85 25.04
C VAL A 487 27.84 7.63 24.17
N LEU A 488 28.84 6.75 24.01
CA LEU A 488 28.69 5.53 23.22
C LEU A 488 28.01 4.45 24.05
N MET A 489 26.89 3.93 23.56
CA MET A 489 26.24 2.74 24.13
C MET A 489 26.77 1.50 23.40
N GLN A 490 27.78 0.86 23.98
CA GLN A 490 28.41 -0.33 23.41
C GLN A 490 27.76 -1.64 23.90
N GLU A 491 26.97 -1.55 24.95
CA GLU A 491 26.29 -2.68 25.60
C GLU A 491 24.83 -2.32 25.86
N TRP A 492 23.97 -3.34 25.99
CA TRP A 492 22.59 -3.15 26.39
C TRP A 492 22.54 -2.58 27.82
N PRO A 493 21.73 -1.55 28.11
CA PRO A 493 21.88 -0.75 29.34
C PRO A 493 21.39 -1.45 30.62
N VAL A 494 20.68 -2.57 30.50
CA VAL A 494 20.09 -3.32 31.62
C VAL A 494 20.22 -4.83 31.39
N ASP A 495 19.99 -5.64 32.43
CA ASP A 495 20.09 -7.10 32.41
C ASP A 495 18.74 -7.82 32.17
N ARG A 496 17.75 -7.10 31.65
CA ARG A 496 16.35 -7.54 31.48
C ARG A 496 15.66 -6.79 30.34
N ASP A 497 14.42 -7.14 30.06
CA ASP A 497 13.53 -6.35 29.21
C ASP A 497 13.37 -4.93 29.75
N ILE A 498 13.32 -3.95 28.84
CA ILE A 498 13.00 -2.57 29.18
C ILE A 498 11.48 -2.44 29.14
N VAL A 499 10.87 -2.09 30.28
CA VAL A 499 9.44 -1.85 30.41
C VAL A 499 9.23 -0.41 30.85
N ILE A 500 8.58 0.38 30.01
CA ILE A 500 8.30 1.80 30.27
C ILE A 500 6.77 1.97 30.29
N PRO A 501 6.18 2.38 31.42
CA PRO A 501 4.75 2.72 31.43
C PRO A 501 4.47 3.76 30.35
N ALA A 502 3.42 3.57 29.54
CA ALA A 502 3.13 4.47 28.41
C ALA A 502 3.06 5.93 28.86
N ALA A 503 2.51 6.20 30.05
CA ALA A 503 2.46 7.54 30.65
C ALA A 503 3.83 8.23 30.82
N GLN A 504 4.93 7.48 30.88
CA GLN A 504 6.30 8.01 31.00
C GLN A 504 7.01 8.19 29.65
N VAL A 505 6.45 7.66 28.56
CA VAL A 505 6.97 7.89 27.21
C VAL A 505 6.68 9.35 26.82
N PRO A 506 7.68 10.13 26.35
CA PRO A 506 7.45 11.51 25.94
C PRO A 506 6.35 11.66 24.89
N GLU A 507 5.46 12.64 25.05
CA GLU A 507 4.34 12.87 24.12
C GLU A 507 4.78 13.09 22.67
N ALA A 508 5.93 13.75 22.47
CA ALA A 508 6.50 13.94 21.14
C ALA A 508 6.84 12.60 20.44
N MET A 509 7.19 11.56 21.19
CA MET A 509 7.43 10.21 20.66
C MET A 509 6.11 9.49 20.39
N LYS A 510 5.16 9.53 21.33
CA LYS A 510 3.84 8.89 21.18
C LYS A 510 3.11 9.32 19.92
N LYS A 511 3.19 10.60 19.55
CA LYS A 511 2.59 11.14 18.33
C LYS A 511 3.02 10.40 17.06
N GLY A 512 4.23 9.86 17.02
CA GLY A 512 4.71 9.06 15.89
C GLY A 512 4.37 7.57 16.01
N MET A 513 4.25 7.06 17.23
CA MET A 513 4.20 5.63 17.54
C MET A 513 2.80 5.09 17.82
N ASN A 514 1.79 5.93 18.09
CA ASN A 514 0.49 5.47 18.60
C ASN A 514 -0.70 5.64 17.63
N THR A 515 -0.49 6.28 16.48
CA THR A 515 -1.60 6.71 15.61
C THR A 515 -2.43 5.54 15.09
N LYS A 516 -1.79 4.38 14.83
CA LYS A 516 -2.54 3.17 14.45
C LYS A 516 -3.41 2.64 15.59
N GLN A 517 -2.93 2.65 16.84
CA GLN A 517 -3.73 2.17 17.99
C GLN A 517 -4.97 3.05 18.19
N GLU A 518 -4.83 4.37 18.09
CA GLU A 518 -5.94 5.33 18.19
C GLU A 518 -7.00 5.08 17.11
N TYR A 519 -6.56 4.87 15.86
CA TYR A 519 -7.44 4.49 14.76
C TYR A 519 -8.14 3.14 15.03
N MET A 520 -7.38 2.13 15.46
CA MET A 520 -7.91 0.80 15.77
C MET A 520 -9.01 0.84 16.85
N ASP A 521 -8.81 1.61 17.92
CA ASP A 521 -9.79 1.73 19.00
C ASP A 521 -11.10 2.39 18.51
N LYS A 522 -10.98 3.45 17.70
CA LYS A 522 -12.13 4.11 17.06
C LYS A 522 -12.88 3.17 16.13
N ALA A 523 -12.15 2.47 15.25
CA ALA A 523 -12.67 1.54 14.27
C ALA A 523 -13.40 0.36 14.94
N ARG A 524 -12.74 -0.33 15.88
CA ARG A 524 -13.32 -1.50 16.56
C ARG A 524 -14.55 -1.13 17.40
N LYS A 525 -14.51 0.02 18.08
CA LYS A 525 -15.67 0.55 18.81
C LYS A 525 -16.88 0.78 17.89
N ALA A 526 -16.69 1.26 16.67
CA ALA A 526 -17.77 1.48 15.71
C ALA A 526 -18.50 0.18 15.31
N HIS A 527 -17.83 -0.98 15.42
CA HIS A 527 -18.41 -2.30 15.13
C HIS A 527 -18.79 -3.09 16.40
N GLY A 528 -18.70 -2.49 17.60
CA GLY A 528 -18.94 -3.21 18.86
C GLY A 528 -17.94 -4.36 19.11
N LEU A 529 -16.78 -4.32 18.46
CA LEU A 529 -15.72 -5.31 18.66
C LEU A 529 -14.89 -4.95 19.91
N PRO A 530 -14.36 -5.96 20.64
CA PRO A 530 -13.48 -5.68 21.77
C PRO A 530 -12.23 -4.95 21.28
N SER A 531 -11.70 -4.00 22.05
CA SER A 531 -10.43 -3.34 21.71
C SER A 531 -9.31 -4.38 21.56
N LYS A 532 -8.33 -4.10 20.69
CA LYS A 532 -7.24 -5.01 20.34
C LYS A 532 -5.95 -4.21 20.28
N SER A 533 -4.89 -4.74 20.88
CA SER A 533 -3.56 -4.14 20.82
C SER A 533 -2.94 -4.24 19.42
N VAL A 534 -2.32 -3.17 18.94
CA VAL A 534 -1.47 -3.20 17.74
C VAL A 534 -0.12 -3.85 18.03
N THR A 535 0.30 -3.93 19.29
CA THR A 535 1.59 -4.53 19.69
C THR A 535 1.47 -6.00 20.08
N ARG A 536 0.41 -6.39 20.81
CA ARG A 536 0.30 -7.71 21.45
C ARG A 536 -0.76 -8.60 20.79
N SER A 537 -0.57 -9.90 20.87
CA SER A 537 -1.56 -10.86 20.36
C SER A 537 -2.88 -10.75 21.15
N SER A 538 -4.00 -11.11 20.53
CA SER A 538 -5.33 -11.01 21.18
C SER A 538 -5.50 -11.93 22.39
N ASP A 539 -4.64 -12.94 22.54
CA ASP A 539 -4.66 -13.86 23.68
C ASP A 539 -3.98 -13.26 24.92
N ASP A 540 -3.14 -12.22 24.72
CA ASP A 540 -2.41 -11.51 25.78
C ASP A 540 -3.16 -10.25 26.29
N ASP A 541 -4.31 -9.91 25.69
CA ASP A 541 -5.17 -8.79 26.11
C ASP A 541 -6.09 -9.17 27.31
N LYS A 542 -5.80 -10.28 28.02
CA LYS A 542 -6.55 -10.79 29.19
C LYS A 542 -5.86 -10.57 30.53
#